data_AF-A0AB37QPI1-F1
#
_entry.id   AF-A0AB37QPI1-F1
#
_cell.length_a   1.000
_cell.length_b   1.000
_cell.length_c   1.000
_cell.angle_alpha   90.00
_cell.angle_beta   90.00
_cell.angle_gamma   90.00
#
_symmetry.space_group_name_H-M   'P 1'
#
loop_
_entity.id
_entity.type
_entity.pdbx_description
1 polymer ?
#
loop_
_entity_poly.entity_id
_entity_poly.type
_entity_poly.pdbx_seq_one_letter_code
_entity_poly.pdbx_strand_id
1 'polypeptide(L)'
;SAIAELMSTFRQGGGFSVEEERWTETRKLFDSLAVSDEDTCKTIAEVFESTGELLDPHTAIGVKAARECRRSLDTPMVILGTAHPVKFPEAVEKAGVGKALELPAHLSDLFERDERCTVLPNDLKAIQAFVSQHGNRGKPL
;
A
#
# COMPACT_ATOMS: atom_id res chain seq x y z
N SER A 1 -13.42 -19.90 20.20
CA SER A 1 -12.19 -19.25 20.66
C SER A 1 -12.45 -17.76 20.81
N ALA A 2 -11.66 -17.04 21.61
CA ALA A 2 -11.83 -15.59 21.78
C ALA A 2 -11.81 -14.82 20.43
N ILE A 3 -10.99 -15.27 19.46
CA ILE A 3 -10.95 -14.67 18.12
C ILE A 3 -12.24 -14.90 17.33
N ALA A 4 -12.81 -16.11 17.39
CA ALA A 4 -14.05 -16.41 16.69
C ALA A 4 -15.21 -15.53 17.18
N GLU A 5 -15.23 -15.26 18.49
CA GLU A 5 -16.22 -14.39 19.12
C GLU A 5 -16.05 -12.92 18.69
N LEU A 6 -14.82 -12.38 18.77
CA LEU A 6 -14.54 -11.02 18.27
C LEU A 6 -14.93 -10.84 16.81
N MET A 7 -14.60 -11.82 15.95
CA MET A 7 -14.97 -11.78 14.53
C MET A 7 -16.48 -11.90 14.31
N SER A 8 -17.19 -12.66 15.15
CA SER A 8 -18.66 -12.72 15.12
C SER A 8 -19.27 -11.37 15.49
N THR A 9 -18.79 -10.74 16.57
CA THR A 9 -19.22 -9.41 17.01
C THR A 9 -18.99 -8.37 15.93
N PHE A 10 -17.81 -8.33 15.32
CA PHE A 10 -17.50 -7.43 14.22
C PHE A 10 -18.48 -7.58 13.04
N ARG A 11 -18.76 -8.83 12.62
CA ARG A 11 -19.68 -9.11 11.52
C ARG A 11 -21.10 -8.63 11.79
N GLN A 12 -21.55 -8.70 13.04
CA GLN A 12 -22.91 -8.33 13.42
C GLN A 12 -23.05 -6.83 13.68
N GLY A 13 -22.06 -6.20 14.32
CA GLY A 13 -22.15 -4.83 14.81
C GLY A 13 -21.30 -3.79 14.07
N GLY A 14 -20.49 -4.20 13.08
CA GLY A 14 -19.58 -3.31 12.35
C GLY A 14 -18.35 -2.85 13.14
N GLY A 15 -18.19 -3.32 14.38
CA GLY A 15 -17.11 -2.94 15.29
C GLY A 15 -16.99 -3.91 16.46
N PHE A 16 -15.86 -3.85 17.17
CA PHE A 16 -15.65 -4.52 18.45
C PHE A 16 -14.65 -3.71 19.28
N SER A 17 -14.66 -3.93 20.59
CA SER A 17 -13.63 -3.45 21.50
C SER A 17 -12.82 -4.62 22.03
N VAL A 18 -11.59 -4.35 22.45
CA VAL A 18 -10.73 -5.32 23.15
C VAL A 18 -10.56 -4.89 24.60
N GLU A 19 -10.30 -5.85 25.47
CA GLU A 19 -9.97 -5.59 26.88
C GLU A 19 -8.76 -4.66 27.01
N GLU A 20 -8.82 -3.73 27.96
CA GLU A 20 -7.78 -2.70 28.16
C GLU A 20 -6.39 -3.30 28.41
N GLU A 21 -6.32 -4.43 29.12
CA GLU A 21 -5.07 -5.15 29.35
C GLU A 21 -4.44 -5.61 28.02
N ARG A 22 -5.24 -6.20 27.12
CA ARG A 22 -4.75 -6.66 25.80
C ARG A 22 -4.34 -5.49 24.91
N TRP A 23 -5.07 -4.39 24.99
CA TRP A 23 -4.72 -3.16 24.30
C TRP A 23 -3.39 -2.60 24.79
N THR A 24 -3.21 -2.54 26.11
CA THR A 24 -1.99 -2.09 26.77
C THR A 24 -0.78 -2.95 26.36
N GLU A 25 -0.91 -4.28 26.37
CA GLU A 25 0.16 -5.18 25.91
C GLU A 25 0.52 -4.97 24.44
N THR A 26 -0.48 -4.76 23.57
CA THR A 26 -0.25 -4.51 22.14
C THR A 26 0.53 -3.21 21.92
N ARG A 27 0.19 -2.15 22.67
CA ARG A 27 0.88 -0.85 22.62
C ARG A 27 2.33 -0.89 23.09
N LYS A 28 2.75 -1.94 23.80
CA LYS A 28 4.18 -2.15 24.09
C LYS A 28 4.98 -2.53 22.85
N LEU A 29 4.34 -3.10 21.83
CA LEU A 29 5.01 -3.61 20.62
C LEU A 29 4.71 -2.78 19.37
N PHE A 30 3.52 -2.18 19.29
CA PHE A 30 3.06 -1.48 18.11
C PHE A 30 2.67 -0.04 18.42
N ASP A 31 3.06 0.86 17.53
CA ASP A 31 2.52 2.21 17.41
C ASP A 31 1.86 2.36 16.03
N SER A 32 1.00 3.35 15.88
CA SER A 32 0.37 3.67 14.61
C SER A 32 0.16 5.17 14.47
N LEU A 33 0.16 5.64 13.23
CA LEU A 33 -0.14 7.01 12.87
C LEU A 33 -0.95 7.04 11.58
N ALA A 34 -1.99 7.85 11.54
CA ALA A 34 -2.67 8.22 10.31
C ALA A 34 -1.99 9.47 9.73
N VAL A 35 -1.68 9.45 8.45
CA VAL A 35 -1.00 10.55 7.75
C VAL A 35 -1.96 11.07 6.67
N SER A 36 -2.13 12.38 6.61
CA SER A 36 -2.99 13.03 5.61
C SER A 36 -2.32 13.05 4.22
N ASP A 37 -3.11 13.28 3.17
CA ASP A 37 -2.57 13.47 1.82
C ASP A 37 -1.61 14.67 1.75
N GLU A 38 -1.92 15.75 2.48
CA GLU A 38 -1.08 16.95 2.57
C GLU A 38 0.28 16.63 3.22
N ASP A 39 0.26 15.96 4.37
CA ASP A 39 1.48 15.53 5.06
C ASP A 39 2.29 14.51 4.23
N THR A 40 1.60 13.67 3.46
CA THR A 40 2.24 12.73 2.54
C THR A 40 3.00 13.48 1.45
N CYS A 41 2.36 14.45 0.79
CA CYS A 41 3.00 15.28 -0.23
C CYS A 41 4.19 16.07 0.33
N LYS A 42 4.03 16.65 1.52
CA LYS A 42 5.10 17.36 2.22
C LYS A 42 6.28 16.43 2.52
N THR A 43 6.01 15.20 2.98
CA THR A 43 7.05 14.21 3.28
C THR A 43 7.81 13.80 2.02
N ILE A 44 7.13 13.63 0.87
CA ILE A 44 7.79 13.35 -0.41
C ILE A 44 8.76 14.50 -0.76
N ALA A 45 8.29 15.75 -0.68
CA ALA A 45 9.10 16.92 -1.00
C ALA A 45 10.33 17.04 -0.07
N GLU A 46 10.13 16.90 1.25
CA GLU A 46 11.20 16.98 2.26
C GLU A 46 12.28 15.90 2.05
N VAL A 47 11.88 14.65 1.77
CA VAL A 47 12.83 13.56 1.53
C VAL A 47 13.61 13.82 0.25
N PHE A 48 12.93 14.26 -0.81
CA PHE A 48 13.60 14.56 -2.06
C PHE A 48 14.58 15.72 -1.93
N GLU A 49 14.19 16.81 -1.26
CA GLU A 49 15.07 17.96 -1.02
C GLU A 49 16.32 17.57 -0.22
N SER A 50 16.16 16.73 0.80
CA SER A 50 17.25 16.36 1.70
C SER A 50 18.15 15.23 1.19
N THR A 51 17.65 14.35 0.32
CA THR A 51 18.37 13.13 -0.08
C THR A 51 18.48 12.91 -1.59
N GLY A 52 17.67 13.60 -2.39
CA GLY A 52 17.48 13.32 -3.81
C GLY A 52 16.66 12.08 -4.13
N GLU A 53 16.25 11.31 -3.11
CA GLU A 53 15.40 10.12 -3.28
C GLU A 53 13.94 10.53 -3.44
N LEU A 54 13.29 9.97 -4.46
CA LEU A 54 11.89 10.24 -4.74
C LEU A 54 11.04 9.09 -4.22
N LEU A 55 10.10 9.38 -3.31
CA LEU A 55 9.25 8.36 -2.71
C LEU A 55 7.88 8.28 -3.39
N ASP A 56 7.32 7.08 -3.41
CA ASP A 56 5.89 6.90 -3.64
C ASP A 56 5.10 7.28 -2.36
N PRO A 57 3.80 7.58 -2.47
CA PRO A 57 3.00 8.04 -1.32
C PRO A 57 2.94 7.03 -0.15
N HIS A 58 2.93 5.72 -0.42
CA HIS A 58 2.87 4.69 0.62
C HIS A 58 4.16 4.67 1.44
N THR A 59 5.30 4.78 0.76
CA THR A 59 6.60 4.86 1.43
C THR A 59 6.73 6.16 2.22
N ALA A 60 6.24 7.27 1.68
CA ALA A 60 6.23 8.56 2.39
C ALA A 60 5.37 8.54 3.68
N ILE A 61 4.20 7.89 3.65
CA ILE A 61 3.39 7.65 4.86
C ILE A 61 4.20 6.86 5.89
N GLY A 62 4.89 5.80 5.46
CA GLY A 62 5.77 5.01 6.31
C GLY A 62 6.90 5.84 6.93
N VAL A 63 7.54 6.73 6.16
CA VAL A 63 8.58 7.64 6.64
C VAL A 63 8.03 8.63 7.66
N LYS A 64 6.87 9.25 7.40
CA LYS A 64 6.25 10.20 8.33
C LYS A 64 5.87 9.50 9.64
N ALA A 65 5.18 8.37 9.56
CA ALA A 65 4.83 7.57 10.74
C ALA A 65 6.07 7.12 11.53
N ALA A 66 7.11 6.67 10.83
CA ALA A 66 8.36 6.28 11.47
C ALA A 66 9.06 7.44 12.17
N ARG A 67 9.05 8.66 11.60
CA ARG A 67 9.65 9.85 12.24
C ARG A 67 8.91 10.26 13.51
N GLU A 68 7.58 10.19 13.51
CA GLU A 68 6.73 10.61 14.64
C GLU A 68 6.63 9.54 15.75
N CYS A 69 6.59 8.26 15.39
CA CYS A 69 6.39 7.16 16.35
C CYS A 69 7.70 6.53 16.83
N ARG A 70 8.87 6.97 16.35
CA ARG A 70 10.15 6.37 16.75
C ARG A 70 10.40 6.57 18.24
N ARG A 71 10.61 5.47 18.96
CA ARG A 71 10.84 5.47 20.42
C ARG A 71 12.28 5.74 20.84
N SER A 72 13.25 5.46 19.98
CA SER A 72 14.68 5.65 20.27
C SER A 72 15.46 6.01 19.01
N LEU A 73 16.34 7.00 19.14
CA LEU A 73 17.28 7.40 18.09
C LEU A 73 18.48 6.47 17.97
N ASP A 74 18.75 5.64 18.99
CA ASP A 74 19.87 4.71 19.01
C ASP A 74 19.60 3.44 18.18
N THR A 75 18.32 3.09 17.99
CA THR A 75 17.91 1.94 17.18
C THR A 75 17.67 2.36 15.74
N PRO A 76 18.36 1.80 14.73
CA PRO A 76 18.11 2.12 13.33
C PRO A 76 16.65 1.88 12.94
N MET A 77 16.08 2.83 12.19
CA MET A 77 14.72 2.75 11.68
C MET A 77 14.75 2.27 10.22
N VAL A 78 13.99 1.21 9.92
CA VAL A 78 13.85 0.66 8.57
C VAL A 78 12.42 0.87 8.10
N ILE A 79 12.27 1.49 6.93
CA ILE A 79 10.98 1.72 6.28
C ILE A 79 10.87 0.78 5.08
N LEU A 80 9.73 0.11 4.96
CA LEU A 80 9.44 -0.73 3.81
C LEU A 80 9.01 0.15 2.63
N GLY A 81 9.83 0.19 1.58
CA GLY A 81 9.46 0.79 0.30
C GLY A 81 8.49 -0.12 -0.45
N THR A 82 7.20 0.17 -0.40
CA THR A 82 6.16 -0.76 -0.88
C THR A 82 5.82 -0.60 -2.35
N ALA A 83 6.18 0.51 -2.98
CA ALA A 83 5.98 0.73 -4.41
C ALA A 83 7.10 1.59 -5.03
N HIS A 84 7.10 1.65 -6.36
CA HIS A 84 7.96 2.57 -7.12
C HIS A 84 7.16 3.85 -7.41
N PRO A 85 7.77 5.06 -7.34
CA PRO A 85 7.06 6.33 -7.53
C PRO A 85 6.27 6.43 -8.85
N VAL A 86 6.80 5.84 -9.94
CA VAL A 86 6.14 5.80 -11.26
C VAL A 86 4.76 5.13 -11.27
N LYS A 87 4.44 4.32 -10.25
CA LYS A 87 3.09 3.74 -10.11
C LYS A 87 2.05 4.77 -9.63
N PHE A 88 2.50 5.88 -9.04
CA PHE A 88 1.65 6.90 -8.43
C PHE A 88 2.08 8.32 -8.84
N PRO A 89 2.07 8.63 -10.15
CA PRO A 89 2.62 9.88 -10.67
C PRO A 89 1.90 11.12 -10.14
N GLU A 90 0.58 11.06 -9.97
CA GLU A 90 -0.22 12.20 -9.48
C GLU A 90 0.21 12.68 -8.08
N ALA A 91 0.53 11.77 -7.17
CA ALA A 91 0.96 12.12 -5.82
C ALA A 91 2.33 12.83 -5.84
N VAL A 92 3.23 12.36 -6.71
CA VAL A 92 4.55 12.95 -6.89
C VAL A 92 4.46 14.34 -7.55
N GLU A 93 3.58 14.50 -8.53
CA GLU A 93 3.29 15.80 -9.17
C GLU A 93 2.73 16.80 -8.14
N LYS A 94 1.75 16.38 -7.33
CA LYS A 94 1.17 17.19 -6.24
C LYS A 94 2.19 17.59 -5.17
N ALA A 95 3.20 16.76 -4.91
CA ALA A 95 4.28 17.10 -3.99
C ALA A 95 5.19 18.24 -4.50
N GLY A 96 5.07 18.65 -5.77
CA GLY A 96 5.75 19.84 -6.29
C GLY A 96 7.25 19.67 -6.47
N VAL A 97 7.75 18.43 -6.57
CA VAL A 97 9.18 18.11 -6.66
C VAL A 97 9.80 18.55 -8.00
N GLY A 98 8.99 18.79 -9.04
CA GLY A 98 9.45 19.30 -10.33
C GLY A 98 10.31 18.32 -11.14
N LYS A 99 10.42 17.05 -10.71
CA LYS A 99 11.14 15.99 -11.41
C LYS A 99 10.18 15.19 -12.28
N ALA A 100 10.52 15.05 -13.56
CA ALA A 100 9.81 14.14 -14.46
C ALA A 100 10.00 12.69 -13.98
N LEU A 101 8.90 11.95 -13.87
CA LEU A 101 8.94 10.53 -13.59
C LEU A 101 9.24 9.76 -14.87
N GLU A 102 10.32 8.99 -14.85
CA GLU A 102 10.71 8.13 -15.96
C GLU A 102 10.50 6.68 -15.57
N LEU A 103 10.01 5.87 -16.52
CA LEU A 103 9.93 4.43 -16.31
C LEU A 103 11.34 3.85 -16.14
N PRO A 104 11.51 2.83 -15.27
CA PRO A 104 12.76 2.08 -15.21
C PRO A 104 13.14 1.57 -16.60
N ALA A 105 14.45 1.50 -16.89
CA ALA A 105 14.93 1.18 -18.24
C ALA A 105 14.33 -0.11 -18.85
N HIS A 106 14.13 -1.15 -18.03
CA HIS A 106 13.53 -2.43 -18.44
C HIS A 106 12.01 -2.38 -18.72
N LEU A 107 11.37 -1.25 -18.45
CA LEU A 107 9.96 -0.94 -18.72
C LEU A 107 9.81 0.25 -19.67
N SER A 108 10.87 0.73 -20.32
CA SER A 108 10.80 1.91 -21.19
C SER A 108 9.80 1.77 -22.35
N ASP A 109 9.59 0.54 -22.83
CA ASP A 109 8.64 0.17 -23.89
C ASP A 109 7.25 -0.22 -23.35
N LEU A 110 6.99 -0.12 -22.05
CA LEU A 110 5.79 -0.70 -21.41
C LEU A 110 4.49 -0.25 -22.08
N PHE A 111 4.39 1.03 -22.45
CA PHE A 111 3.20 1.60 -23.09
C PHE A 111 3.09 1.30 -24.60
N GLU A 112 4.12 0.71 -25.20
CA GLU A 112 4.14 0.30 -26.61
C GLU A 112 3.70 -1.16 -26.79
N ARG A 113 3.60 -1.92 -25.70
CA ARG A 113 3.23 -3.35 -25.71
C ARG A 113 1.73 -3.51 -25.91
N ASP A 114 1.35 -4.49 -26.72
CA ASP A 114 -0.05 -4.86 -26.92
C ASP A 114 -0.70 -5.35 -25.62
N GLU A 115 -1.82 -4.71 -25.24
CA GLU A 115 -2.66 -5.19 -24.15
C GLU A 115 -3.50 -6.40 -24.59
N ARG A 116 -3.53 -7.45 -23.75
CA ARG A 116 -4.40 -8.62 -23.97
C ARG A 116 -5.41 -8.75 -22.84
N CYS A 117 -6.60 -8.22 -23.07
CA CYS A 117 -7.72 -8.18 -22.13
C CYS A 117 -9.00 -8.71 -22.79
N THR A 118 -9.85 -9.40 -22.02
CA THR A 118 -11.22 -9.74 -22.43
C THR A 118 -12.21 -9.02 -21.53
N VAL A 119 -13.04 -8.15 -22.11
CA VAL A 119 -14.09 -7.43 -21.38
C VAL A 119 -15.28 -8.36 -21.14
N LEU A 120 -15.71 -8.48 -19.89
CA LEU A 120 -16.86 -9.29 -19.48
C LEU A 120 -17.92 -8.40 -18.81
N PRO A 121 -19.21 -8.76 -18.90
CA PRO A 121 -20.24 -8.10 -18.11
C PRO A 121 -19.99 -8.35 -16.61
N ASN A 122 -20.47 -7.43 -15.77
CA ASN A 122 -20.50 -7.61 -14.30
C ASN A 122 -21.57 -8.64 -13.90
N ASP A 123 -21.37 -9.89 -14.31
CA ASP A 123 -22.25 -11.04 -14.06
C ASP A 123 -21.43 -12.25 -13.61
N LEU A 124 -21.82 -12.83 -12.48
CA LEU A 124 -21.08 -13.94 -11.86
C LEU A 124 -21.00 -15.16 -12.78
N LYS A 125 -22.09 -15.47 -13.51
CA LYS A 125 -22.13 -16.65 -14.39
C LYS A 125 -21.20 -16.47 -15.58
N ALA A 126 -21.18 -15.28 -16.18
CA ALA A 126 -20.28 -14.94 -17.28
C ALA A 126 -18.80 -15.08 -16.86
N ILE A 127 -18.44 -14.58 -15.68
CA ILE A 127 -17.08 -14.71 -15.13
C ILE A 127 -16.73 -16.19 -14.88
N GLN A 128 -17.61 -16.95 -14.22
CA GLN A 128 -17.39 -18.36 -13.94
C GLN A 128 -17.24 -19.20 -15.21
N ALA A 129 -18.06 -18.92 -16.23
CA ALA A 129 -17.98 -19.56 -17.53
C ALA A 129 -16.64 -19.26 -18.22
N PHE A 130 -16.22 -17.99 -18.24
CA PHE A 130 -14.94 -17.58 -18.83
C PHE A 130 -13.75 -18.27 -18.14
N VAL A 131 -13.70 -18.26 -16.80
CA VAL A 131 -12.64 -18.93 -16.04
C VAL A 131 -12.63 -20.43 -16.28
N SER A 132 -13.81 -21.07 -16.34
CA SER A 132 -13.90 -22.51 -16.58
C SER A 132 -13.44 -22.91 -17.99
N GLN A 133 -13.68 -22.06 -18.99
CA GLN A 133 -13.26 -22.30 -20.38
C GLN A 133 -11.76 -22.08 -20.61
N HIS A 134 -11.13 -21.18 -19.85
CA HIS A 134 -9.71 -20.79 -20.05
C HIS A 134 -8.77 -21.31 -18.95
N GLY A 135 -9.31 -21.90 -17.88
CA GLY A 135 -8.52 -22.45 -16.78
C GLY A 135 -7.81 -23.75 -17.19
N ASN A 136 -6.48 -23.79 -17.06
CA ASN A 136 -5.64 -24.96 -17.35
C ASN A 136 -5.71 -26.07 -16.28
N ARG A 137 -6.90 -26.41 -15.77
CA ARG A 137 -7.01 -27.56 -14.85
C ARG A 137 -6.76 -28.86 -15.62
N GLY A 138 -5.58 -29.45 -15.43
CA GLY A 138 -5.27 -30.83 -15.83
C GLY A 138 -4.49 -31.03 -17.15
N LYS A 139 -3.95 -29.98 -17.77
CA LYS A 139 -2.99 -30.13 -18.89
C LYS A 139 -1.56 -29.98 -18.36
N PRO A 140 -0.59 -30.82 -18.78
CA PRO A 140 0.82 -30.57 -18.50
C PRO A 140 1.22 -29.22 -19.10
N LEU A 141 2.13 -28.52 -18.43
CA LEU A 141 2.85 -27.39 -19.02
C LEU A 141 3.64 -27.84 -20.26
#